data_AF-A0A1X7HKD0-F1
#
_entry.id   AF-A0A1X7HKD0-F1
#
_cell.length_a   1.000
_cell.length_b   1.000
_cell.length_c   1.000
_cell.angle_alpha   90.00
_cell.angle_beta   90.00
_cell.angle_gamma   90.00
#
_symmetry.space_group_name_H-M   'P 1'
#
loop_
_entity.id
_entity.type
_entity.pdbx_description
1 polymer ?
#
loop_
_entity_poly.entity_id
_entity_poly.type
_entity_poly.pdbx_seq_one_letter_code
_entity_poly.pdbx_strand_id
1 'polypeptide(L)' 'MHLPRYAKAIASACAAGAASLVTALADDTLTTGEGITAALAVLGALGITWAVPNREPRDSA' A
#
# COMPACT_ATOMS: atom_id res chain seq x y z
N MET A 1 -9.39 -3.31 -21.18
CA MET A 1 -9.39 -3.44 -19.71
C MET A 1 -9.11 -2.06 -19.13
N HIS A 2 -10.07 -1.42 -18.47
CA HIS A 2 -9.89 -0.09 -17.89
C HIS A 2 -9.37 -0.24 -16.45
N LEU A 3 -8.17 0.27 -16.18
CA LEU A 3 -7.63 0.26 -14.83
C LEU A 3 -8.12 1.52 -14.09
N PRO A 4 -8.83 1.40 -12.94
CA PRO A 4 -9.34 2.57 -12.24
C PRO A 4 -8.20 3.45 -11.72
N ARG A 5 -8.45 4.76 -11.66
CA ARG A 5 -7.47 5.81 -11.31
C ARG A 5 -6.70 5.56 -10.02
N TYR A 6 -7.30 4.83 -9.07
CA TYR A 6 -6.73 4.51 -7.75
C TYR A 6 -6.23 3.08 -7.60
N ALA A 7 -6.28 2.25 -8.65
CA ALA A 7 -5.89 0.83 -8.57
C ALA A 7 -4.48 0.65 -7.99
N LYS A 8 -3.55 1.51 -8.41
CA LYS A 8 -2.15 1.47 -7.95
C LYS A 8 -2.04 1.74 -6.45
N ALA A 9 -2.79 2.71 -5.93
CA ALA A 9 -2.80 3.07 -4.52
C ALA A 9 -3.47 2.00 -3.65
N ILE A 10 -4.56 1.39 -4.15
CA ILE A 10 -5.25 0.30 -3.45
C ILE A 10 -4.33 -0.92 -3.39
N ALA A 11 -3.68 -1.29 -4.49
CA ALA A 11 -2.76 -2.43 -4.53
C ALA A 11 -1.58 -2.26 -3.57
N SER A 12 -0.98 -1.07 -3.50
CA SER A 12 0.13 -0.81 -2.58
C SER A 12 -0.32 -0.76 -1.12
N ALA A 13 -1.48 -0.19 -0.82
CA ALA A 13 -2.06 -0.21 0.53
C ALA A 13 -2.37 -1.65 0.98
N CYS A 14 -2.96 -2.48 0.11
CA CYS A 14 -3.22 -3.89 0.42
C CYS A 14 -1.93 -4.68 0.65
N ALA A 15 -0.91 -4.49 -0.19
CA ALA A 15 0.39 -5.16 -0.01
C ALA A 15 1.06 -4.75 1.31
N ALA A 16 1.09 -3.45 1.62
CA ALA A 16 1.66 -2.95 2.87
C ALA A 16 0.86 -3.38 4.10
N GLY A 17 -0.47 -3.32 4.03
CA GLY A 17 -1.35 -3.79 5.10
C GLY A 17 -1.19 -5.28 5.35
N ALA A 18 -1.16 -6.10 4.30
CA ALA A 18 -0.93 -7.53 4.41
C ALA A 18 0.44 -7.84 5.04
N ALA A 19 1.49 -7.13 4.64
CA ALA A 19 2.83 -7.28 5.23
C ALA A 19 2.82 -6.94 6.74
N SER A 20 2.12 -5.89 7.16
CA SER A 20 2.00 -5.55 8.59
C SER A 20 1.19 -6.57 9.39
N LEU A 21 0.15 -7.16 8.78
CA LEU A 21 -0.64 -8.22 9.42
C LEU A 21 0.17 -9.49 9.69
N VAL A 22 1.13 -9.83 8.82
CA VAL A 22 2.03 -10.97 9.04
C VAL A 22 2.87 -10.76 10.30
N THR A 23 3.33 -9.55 10.57
CA THR A 23 4.07 -9.24 11.80
C THR A 23 3.20 -9.44 13.04
N ALA A 24 1.96 -8.95 13.01
CA ALA A 24 1.00 -9.12 14.10
C ALA A 24 0.61 -10.59 14.35
N LEU A 25 0.53 -11.40 13.29
CA LEU A 25 0.27 -12.84 13.38
C LEU A 25 1.47 -13.63 13.92
N ALA A 26 2.68 -13.09 13.83
CA ALA A 26 3.88 -13.78 14.29
C ALA A 26 4.06 -13.76 15.81
N ASP A 27 3.51 -12.75 16.50
CA ASP A 27 3.68 -12.54 17.95
C ASP A 27 2.36 -12.63 18.74
N ASP A 28 1.26 -13.08 18.11
CA ASP A 28 -0.12 -13.24 18.66
C ASP A 28 -0.70 -12.01 19.41
N THR A 29 0.00 -10.88 19.39
CA THR A 29 -0.30 -9.69 20.18
C THR A 29 -0.15 -8.47 19.29
N LEU A 30 -1.20 -7.67 19.15
CA LEU A 30 -1.13 -6.36 18.50
C LEU A 30 -0.76 -5.31 19.54
N THR A 31 0.51 -4.93 19.58
CA THR A 31 0.96 -3.83 20.44
C THR A 31 0.69 -2.47 19.78
N THR A 32 0.57 -1.41 20.59
CA THR A 32 0.42 -0.04 20.08
C THR A 32 1.57 0.37 19.16
N GLY A 33 2.78 -0.13 19.41
CA GLY A 33 3.97 0.12 18.57
C GLY A 33 3.85 -0.52 17.18
N GLU A 34 3.27 -1.71 17.08
CA GLU A 34 3.05 -2.39 15.81
C GLU A 34 1.93 -1.74 15.01
N GLY A 35 0.87 -1.27 15.66
CA GLY A 35 -0.18 -0.49 15.00
C GLY A 35 0.36 0.80 14.36
N ILE A 36 1.26 1.51 15.06
CA ILE A 36 1.95 2.70 14.53
C ILE A 36 2.86 2.31 13.36
N THR A 37 3.62 1.23 13.49
CA THR A 37 4.53 0.74 12.44
C THR A 37 3.74 0.32 11.20
N ALA A 38 2.61 -0.36 11.36
CA ALA A 38 1.70 -0.74 10.28
C ALA A 38 1.13 0.48 9.57
N ALA A 39 0.64 1.48 10.33
CA ALA A 39 0.13 2.71 9.76
C ALA A 39 1.21 3.48 8.98
N LEU A 40 2.43 3.58 9.53
CA LEU A 40 3.58 4.19 8.86
C LEU A 40 3.99 3.41 7.61
N ALA A 41 3.94 2.08 7.63
CA ALA A 41 4.23 1.25 6.46
C ALA A 41 3.21 1.47 5.34
N VAL A 42 1.92 1.52 5.66
CA VAL A 42 0.85 1.82 4.68
C VAL A 42 1.00 3.24 4.13
N LEU A 43 1.25 4.23 5.00
CA LEU A 43 1.47 5.62 4.58
C LEU A 43 2.73 5.78 3.72
N GLY A 44 3.82 5.09 4.07
CA GLY A 44 5.04 5.05 3.27
C GLY A 44 4.81 4.43 1.89
N ALA A 45 4.09 3.31 1.82
CA ALA A 45 3.75 2.67 0.56
C ALA A 45 2.86 3.55 -0.33
N LEU A 46 1.88 4.24 0.27
CA LEU A 46 1.05 5.22 -0.43
C LEU A 46 1.86 6.43 -0.90
N GLY A 47 2.79 6.93 -0.08
CA GLY A 47 3.70 8.01 -0.43
C GLY A 47 4.59 7.66 -1.61
N ILE A 48 5.18 6.46 -1.62
CA ILE A 48 5.96 5.93 -2.77
C ILE A 48 5.07 5.79 -3.99
N THR A 49 3.84 5.31 -3.81
CA THR A 49 2.90 5.13 -4.92
C THR A 49 2.50 6.45 -5.58
N TRP A 50 2.33 7.50 -4.76
CA TRP A 50 2.08 8.86 -5.23
C TRP A 50 3.30 9.47 -5.90
N ALA A 51 4.49 9.25 -5.33
CA ALA A 51 5.76 9.76 -5.85
C ALA A 51 6.15 9.16 -7.21
N VAL A 52 5.67 7.96 -7.55
CA VAL A 52 5.88 7.33 -8.85
C VAL A 52 4.69 7.64 -9.76
N PRO A 53 4.82 8.54 -10.75
CA PRO A 53 3.74 8.82 -11.69
C PRO A 53 3.37 7.56 -12.47
N ASN A 54 2.08 7.33 -12.69
CA ASN A 54 1.66 6.31 -13.63
C ASN A 54 1.94 6.83 -15.04
N ARG A 55 2.48 5.98 -15.93
CA ARG A 55 2.56 6.38 -17.35
C ARG A 55 1.16 6.69 -17.82
N GLU A 56 0.99 7.85 -18.46
CA GLU A 56 -0.25 8.16 -19.16
C GLU A 56 -0.52 7.01 -20.13
N PRO A 57 -1.77 6.51 -20.19
CA PRO A 57 -2.14 5.54 -21.21
C PRO A 57 -1.70 6.11 -22.54
N ARG A 58 -0.90 5.35 -23.30
CA ARG A 58 -0.49 5.75 -24.64
C ARG A 58 -1.76 5.80 -25.46
N ASP A 59 -2.32 7.00 -25.64
CA ASP A 59 -3.48 7.20 -26.49
C ASP A 59 -3.09 6.65 -27.85
N SER A 60 -3.77 5.58 -28.26
CA SER A 60 -3.52 4.94 -29.53
C SER A 60 -4.20 5.82 -30.59
N ALA A 61 -3.47 6.83 -31.03
CA ALA A 61 -3.76 7.56 -32.26
C ALA A 61 -3.47 6.69 -33.48
#